data_AF-A0A7Y3ECZ1-F1
#
_entry.id   AF-A0A7Y3ECZ1-F1
#
_cell.length_a   1.000
_cell.length_b   1.000
_cell.length_c   1.000
_cell.angle_alpha   90.00
_cell.angle_beta   90.00
_cell.angle_gamma   90.00
#
_symmetry.space_group_name_H-M   'P 1'
#
loop_
_entity.id
_entity.type
_entity.pdbx_description
1 polymer ?
#
loop_
_entity_poly.entity_id
_entity_poly.type
_entity_poly.pdbx_seq_one_letter_code
_entity_poly.pdbx_strand_id
1 'polypeptide(L)'
;MATVPLHPTGDRSSPVPPPGTHRFFNAAFSLPGRILVSWPLAGGLVAGGFLVAATTLSPQMTLSGVPQMTTLLFLVGAGAGLAHGALLGYLCHDPARTRVQVLRTMMCASVWVIPGLLLAWVATMWISLTTSMLVGSTPTILGMVWLGVSWLFGAAVLVWAALTGFQGIMAALRRWPGVRFSAAVTSIAFAVLLTLFLANPPEIWFTELRVTSVGAVFLAFGASVWITMPVVIVLYRLAQRLVARRAS
;
A
#
# COMPACT_ATOMS: atom_id res chain seq x y z
N MET A 1 39.50 7.25 52.48
CA MET A 1 38.84 8.16 51.51
C MET A 1 37.66 7.42 50.92
N ALA A 2 36.44 7.71 51.38
CA ALA A 2 35.22 7.06 50.93
C ALA A 2 34.53 7.97 49.89
N THR A 3 34.29 7.46 48.69
CA THR A 3 33.56 8.16 47.64
C THR A 3 32.06 7.94 47.83
N VAL A 4 31.35 9.01 48.20
CA VAL A 4 29.89 9.06 48.27
C VAL A 4 29.31 8.97 46.86
N PRO A 5 28.41 8.01 46.55
CA PRO A 5 27.68 8.03 45.29
C PRO A 5 26.58 9.11 45.36
N LEU A 6 26.72 10.14 44.53
CA LEU A 6 25.68 11.13 44.27
C LEU A 6 24.51 10.44 43.56
N HIS A 7 23.39 10.30 44.27
CA HIS A 7 22.13 9.88 43.70
C HIS A 7 21.64 10.99 42.75
N PRO A 8 21.45 10.74 41.44
CA PRO A 8 20.78 11.70 40.60
C PRO A 8 19.30 11.73 41.02
N THR A 9 18.88 12.82 41.65
CA THR A 9 17.46 13.16 41.81
C THR A 9 16.92 13.54 40.44
N GLY A 10 16.71 12.53 39.61
CA GLY A 10 15.97 12.62 38.36
C GLY A 10 14.53 12.98 38.68
N ASP A 11 14.20 14.23 38.38
CA ASP A 11 12.90 14.84 38.34
C ASP A 11 11.80 13.86 37.87
N ARG A 12 10.90 13.48 38.78
CA ARG A 12 9.76 12.55 38.55
C ARG A 12 8.54 13.25 37.95
N SER A 13 8.70 14.43 37.34
CA SER A 13 7.59 15.19 36.76
C SER A 13 7.19 14.77 35.35
N SER A 14 7.78 13.71 34.78
CA SER A 14 7.28 13.15 33.51
C SER A 14 5.90 12.49 33.76
N PRO A 15 4.81 13.01 33.18
CA PRO A 15 3.48 12.42 33.37
C PRO A 15 3.52 10.98 32.86
N VAL A 16 3.26 10.02 33.76
CA VAL A 16 3.08 8.62 33.40
C VAL A 16 1.87 8.55 32.46
N PRO A 17 2.05 8.22 31.16
CA PRO A 17 0.93 8.15 30.25
C PRO A 17 -0.03 7.05 30.73
N PRO A 18 -1.35 7.24 30.56
CA PRO A 18 -2.34 6.31 31.09
C PRO A 18 -2.06 4.88 30.60
N PRO A 19 -2.17 3.87 31.49
CA PRO A 19 -1.80 2.48 31.20
C PRO A 19 -2.78 1.88 30.17
N GLY A 20 -2.53 2.12 28.88
CA GLY A 20 -3.36 1.60 27.80
C GLY A 20 -3.04 2.19 26.43
N THR A 21 -2.81 3.51 26.34
CA THR A 21 -2.65 4.21 25.05
C THR A 21 -1.33 3.87 24.36
N HIS A 22 -0.21 3.81 25.11
CA HIS A 22 1.08 3.41 24.56
C HIS A 22 1.09 1.97 24.04
N ARG A 23 0.42 1.04 24.75
CA ARG A 23 0.32 -0.36 24.32
C ARG A 23 -0.53 -0.49 23.07
N PHE A 24 -1.64 0.25 22.99
CA PHE A 24 -2.50 0.29 21.79
C PHE A 24 -1.76 0.85 20.59
N PHE A 25 -1.07 1.99 20.73
CA PHE A 25 -0.32 2.62 19.65
C PHE A 25 0.82 1.72 19.16
N ASN A 26 1.62 1.16 20.07
CA ASN A 26 2.72 0.24 19.72
C ASN A 26 2.20 -1.06 19.06
N ALA A 27 1.03 -1.54 19.49
CA ALA A 27 0.38 -2.70 18.87
C ALA A 27 -0.12 -2.40 17.45
N ALA A 28 -0.80 -1.26 17.26
CA ALA A 28 -1.33 -0.80 15.97
C ALA A 28 -0.21 -0.54 14.95
N PHE A 29 0.93 -0.02 15.38
CA PHE A 29 2.10 0.22 14.52
C PHE A 29 3.14 -0.90 14.56
N SER A 30 2.72 -2.12 14.91
CA SER A 30 3.54 -3.30 14.61
C SER A 30 3.50 -3.63 13.10
N LEU A 31 4.46 -4.43 12.62
CA LEU A 31 4.61 -4.70 11.18
C LEU A 31 3.30 -5.08 10.46
N PRO A 32 2.46 -6.00 10.98
CA PRO A 32 1.17 -6.34 10.36
C PRO A 32 0.23 -5.14 10.24
N GLY A 33 0.18 -4.28 11.26
CA GLY A 33 -0.66 -3.09 11.27
C GLY A 33 -0.13 -2.00 10.33
N ARG A 34 1.19 -1.80 10.25
CA ARG A 34 1.81 -0.88 9.27
C ARG A 34 1.52 -1.29 7.83
N ILE A 35 1.61 -2.59 7.54
CA ILE A 35 1.25 -3.14 6.22
C ILE A 35 -0.24 -2.92 5.94
N LEU A 36 -1.11 -3.22 6.90
CA LEU A 36 -2.55 -3.01 6.75
C LEU A 36 -2.91 -1.55 6.44
N VAL A 37 -2.23 -0.58 7.07
CA VAL A 37 -2.52 0.84 6.88
C VAL A 37 -1.87 1.39 5.60
N SER A 38 -0.61 1.07 5.32
CA SER A 38 0.12 1.71 4.22
C SER A 38 -0.38 1.29 2.83
N TRP A 39 -0.75 0.03 2.63
CA TRP A 39 -1.19 -0.50 1.34
C TRP A 39 -2.51 0.04 0.78
N PRO A 40 -3.60 0.24 1.57
CA PRO A 40 -4.79 0.93 1.07
C PRO A 40 -4.50 2.39 0.68
N LEU A 41 -3.64 3.09 1.43
CA LEU A 41 -3.25 4.47 1.10
C LEU A 41 -2.48 4.51 -0.22
N ALA A 42 -1.48 3.64 -0.36
CA ALA A 42 -0.68 3.51 -1.57
C ALA A 42 -1.55 3.12 -2.78
N GLY A 43 -2.42 2.12 -2.61
CA GLY A 43 -3.34 1.67 -3.66
C GLY A 43 -4.26 2.78 -4.15
N GLY A 44 -4.86 3.55 -3.23
CA GLY A 44 -5.68 4.71 -3.56
C GLY A 44 -4.91 5.80 -4.28
N LEU A 45 -3.70 6.15 -3.81
CA LEU A 45 -2.84 7.17 -4.43
C LEU A 45 -2.36 6.77 -5.83
N VAL A 46 -1.97 5.51 -6.04
CA VAL A 46 -1.56 5.02 -7.37
C VAL A 46 -2.74 5.07 -8.34
N ALA A 47 -3.86 4.47 -7.97
CA ALA A 47 -5.00 4.34 -8.88
C ALA A 47 -5.75 5.67 -9.09
N GLY A 48 -6.08 6.40 -8.03
CA GLY A 48 -6.82 7.64 -8.14
C GLY A 48 -5.95 8.85 -8.49
N GLY A 49 -4.69 8.87 -8.06
CA GLY A 49 -3.84 10.05 -8.16
C GLY A 49 -2.93 9.99 -9.36
N PHE A 50 -1.93 9.10 -9.30
CA PHE A 50 -0.90 8.99 -10.33
C PHE A 50 -1.44 8.48 -11.66
N LEU A 51 -2.30 7.46 -11.65
CA LEU A 51 -2.88 6.92 -12.88
C LEU A 51 -3.82 7.94 -13.54
N VAL A 52 -4.67 8.63 -12.77
CA VAL A 52 -5.53 9.69 -13.34
C VAL A 52 -4.71 10.86 -13.87
N ALA A 53 -3.70 11.31 -13.12
CA ALA A 53 -2.78 12.35 -13.59
C ALA A 53 -2.04 11.92 -14.87
N ALA A 54 -1.69 10.65 -15.01
CA ALA A 54 -1.10 10.12 -16.23
C ALA A 54 -2.11 10.07 -17.40
N THR A 55 -3.39 9.78 -17.13
CA THR A 55 -4.44 9.79 -18.16
C THR A 55 -4.86 11.19 -18.59
N THR A 56 -4.71 12.21 -17.73
CA THR A 56 -5.02 13.60 -18.11
C THR A 56 -3.94 14.23 -19.00
N LEU A 57 -2.78 13.58 -19.13
CA LEU A 57 -1.82 13.87 -20.20
C LEU A 57 -2.29 13.35 -21.58
N SER A 58 -3.36 12.55 -21.63
CA SER A 58 -4.02 12.15 -22.88
C SER A 58 -5.07 13.19 -23.28
N PRO A 59 -5.16 13.58 -24.56
CA PRO A 59 -6.12 14.59 -25.05
C PRO A 59 -7.60 14.15 -24.97
N GLN A 60 -7.88 12.95 -24.47
CA GLN A 60 -9.22 12.33 -24.48
C GLN A 60 -10.05 12.62 -23.23
N MET A 61 -9.48 13.19 -22.16
CA MET A 61 -10.20 13.44 -20.91
C MET A 61 -10.71 14.88 -20.80
N THR A 62 -12.00 15.03 -20.50
CA THR A 62 -12.59 16.31 -20.13
C THR A 62 -12.30 16.66 -18.67
N LEU A 63 -11.96 17.92 -18.38
CA LEU A 63 -11.59 18.38 -17.04
C LEU A 63 -12.69 18.13 -15.99
N SER A 64 -13.96 18.15 -16.40
CA SER A 64 -15.12 17.94 -15.54
C SER A 64 -15.29 16.51 -15.04
N GLY A 65 -14.67 15.52 -15.70
CA GLY A 65 -14.72 14.10 -15.34
C GLY A 65 -13.59 13.66 -14.39
N VAL A 66 -12.56 14.50 -14.20
CA VAL A 66 -11.38 14.18 -13.39
C VAL A 66 -11.76 13.85 -11.94
N PRO A 67 -12.58 14.65 -11.22
CA PRO A 67 -12.91 14.35 -9.82
C PRO A 67 -13.64 13.00 -9.63
N GLN A 68 -14.58 12.66 -10.52
CA GLN A 68 -15.35 11.43 -10.45
C GLN A 68 -14.44 10.23 -10.70
N MET A 69 -13.58 10.31 -11.72
CA MET A 69 -12.64 9.24 -12.05
C MET A 69 -11.59 9.05 -10.93
N THR A 70 -11.02 10.15 -10.42
CA THR A 70 -10.11 10.14 -9.26
C THR A 70 -10.75 9.46 -8.06
N THR A 71 -12.00 9.82 -7.72
CA THR A 71 -12.69 9.21 -6.57
C THR A 71 -12.94 7.73 -6.79
N LEU A 72 -13.47 7.35 -7.95
CA LEU A 72 -13.79 5.96 -8.26
C LEU A 72 -12.53 5.09 -8.24
N LEU A 73 -11.47 5.50 -8.94
CA LEU A 73 -10.20 4.77 -8.95
C LEU A 73 -9.51 4.78 -7.60
N PHE A 74 -9.63 5.86 -6.82
CA PHE A 74 -9.13 5.89 -5.44
C PHE A 74 -9.82 4.82 -4.60
N LEU A 75 -11.16 4.72 -4.64
CA LEU A 75 -11.91 3.73 -3.86
C LEU A 75 -11.57 2.30 -4.28
N VAL A 76 -11.46 2.04 -5.59
CA VAL A 76 -11.04 0.74 -6.11
C VAL A 76 -9.62 0.39 -5.67
N GLY A 77 -8.67 1.31 -5.84
CA GLY A 77 -7.27 1.12 -5.45
C GLY A 77 -7.09 0.96 -3.94
N ALA A 78 -7.83 1.74 -3.14
CA ALA A 78 -7.84 1.64 -1.69
C ALA A 78 -8.46 0.33 -1.21
N GLY A 79 -9.57 -0.09 -1.80
CA GLY A 79 -10.23 -1.36 -1.49
C GLY A 79 -9.34 -2.56 -1.82
N ALA A 80 -8.73 -2.56 -3.00
CA ALA A 80 -7.70 -3.52 -3.36
C ALA A 80 -6.60 -3.50 -2.29
N GLY A 81 -6.03 -2.32 -1.99
CA GLY A 81 -4.97 -2.08 -1.01
C GLY A 81 -5.24 -2.58 0.38
N LEU A 82 -6.47 -2.44 0.83
CA LEU A 82 -6.88 -2.99 2.10
C LEU A 82 -6.83 -4.52 2.07
N ALA A 83 -7.36 -5.15 1.02
CA ALA A 83 -7.35 -6.60 0.89
C ALA A 83 -5.92 -7.18 0.82
N HIS A 84 -5.03 -6.58 0.02
CA HIS A 84 -3.65 -7.02 -0.08
C HIS A 84 -2.85 -6.73 1.20
N GLY A 85 -3.01 -5.54 1.78
CA GLY A 85 -2.36 -5.18 3.05
C GLY A 85 -2.83 -6.09 4.19
N ALA A 86 -4.10 -6.46 4.22
CA ALA A 86 -4.64 -7.41 5.19
C ALA A 86 -4.05 -8.81 4.99
N LEU A 87 -4.01 -9.28 3.75
CA LEU A 87 -3.44 -10.59 3.43
C LEU A 87 -1.94 -10.65 3.77
N LEU A 88 -1.15 -9.67 3.32
CA LEU A 88 0.27 -9.58 3.64
C LEU A 88 0.49 -9.45 5.15
N GLY A 89 -0.23 -8.56 5.83
CA GLY A 89 -0.12 -8.41 7.29
C GLY A 89 -0.41 -9.71 8.03
N TYR A 90 -1.41 -10.46 7.58
CA TYR A 90 -1.76 -11.76 8.14
C TYR A 90 -0.73 -12.85 7.85
N LEU A 91 -0.16 -12.89 6.64
CA LEU A 91 0.77 -13.94 6.22
C LEU A 91 2.21 -13.69 6.69
N CYS A 92 2.63 -12.43 6.71
CA CYS A 92 4.00 -11.98 6.94
C CYS A 92 4.28 -11.62 8.41
N HIS A 93 3.42 -12.03 9.35
CA HIS A 93 3.64 -11.78 10.77
C HIS A 93 4.83 -12.56 11.35
N ASP A 94 5.43 -11.97 12.38
CA ASP A 94 6.48 -12.59 13.19
C ASP A 94 6.01 -13.95 13.77
N PRO A 95 6.77 -15.05 13.58
CA PRO A 95 6.42 -16.37 14.11
C PRO A 95 6.26 -16.40 15.64
N ALA A 96 6.85 -15.47 16.38
CA ALA A 96 6.67 -15.38 17.83
C ALA A 96 5.25 -14.98 18.24
N ARG A 97 4.43 -14.44 17.31
CA ARG A 97 3.06 -14.00 17.58
C ARG A 97 2.03 -15.04 17.18
N THR A 98 1.03 -15.22 18.03
CA THR A 98 -0.12 -16.08 17.70
C THR A 98 -1.04 -15.40 16.69
N ARG A 99 -1.81 -16.20 15.94
CA ARG A 99 -2.77 -15.66 14.95
C ARG A 99 -3.77 -14.66 15.55
N VAL A 100 -4.23 -14.93 16.78
CA VAL A 100 -5.15 -14.04 17.51
C VAL A 100 -4.50 -12.70 17.82
N GLN A 101 -3.22 -12.71 18.24
CA GLN A 101 -2.47 -11.47 18.49
C GLN A 101 -2.31 -10.65 17.21
N VAL A 102 -2.03 -11.30 16.08
CA VAL A 102 -1.91 -10.64 14.76
C VAL A 102 -3.22 -9.98 14.36
N LEU A 103 -4.34 -10.73 14.43
CA LEU A 103 -5.66 -10.18 14.12
C LEU A 103 -6.00 -9.00 15.03
N ARG A 104 -5.72 -9.10 16.34
CA ARG A 104 -5.92 -7.99 17.27
C ARG A 104 -5.10 -6.75 16.88
N THR A 105 -3.83 -6.92 16.50
CA THR A 105 -3.01 -5.78 16.04
C THR A 105 -3.55 -5.15 14.76
N MET A 106 -4.06 -5.96 13.84
CA MET A 106 -4.69 -5.50 12.60
C MET A 106 -6.00 -4.76 12.88
N MET A 107 -6.83 -5.25 13.80
CA MET A 107 -8.07 -4.56 14.23
C MET A 107 -7.77 -3.24 14.95
N CYS A 108 -6.70 -3.16 15.74
CA CYS A 108 -6.28 -1.88 16.31
C CYS A 108 -5.78 -0.91 15.23
N ALA A 109 -5.07 -1.41 14.23
CA ALA A 109 -4.56 -0.62 13.12
C ALA A 109 -5.66 -0.14 12.16
N SER A 110 -6.76 -0.89 11.99
CA SER A 110 -7.85 -0.51 11.09
C SER A 110 -8.54 0.80 11.48
N VAL A 111 -8.48 1.19 12.75
CA VAL A 111 -8.95 2.51 13.21
C VAL A 111 -8.22 3.66 12.51
N TRP A 112 -6.94 3.45 12.14
CA TRP A 112 -6.11 4.44 11.46
C TRP A 112 -6.27 4.43 9.93
N VAL A 113 -6.89 3.39 9.37
CA VAL A 113 -7.11 3.29 7.93
C VAL A 113 -8.07 4.38 7.45
N ILE A 114 -9.16 4.64 8.17
CA ILE A 114 -10.17 5.64 7.77
C ILE A 114 -9.59 7.06 7.71
N PRO A 115 -8.98 7.62 8.79
CA PRO A 115 -8.41 8.96 8.73
C PRO A 115 -7.25 9.04 7.73
N GLY A 116 -6.45 7.97 7.63
CA GLY A 116 -5.40 7.88 6.61
C GLY A 116 -5.98 7.97 5.20
N LEU A 117 -7.03 7.21 4.90
CA LEU A 117 -7.68 7.18 3.59
C LEU A 117 -8.26 8.53 3.22
N LEU A 118 -8.84 9.24 4.17
CA LEU A 118 -9.32 10.61 3.94
C LEU A 118 -8.18 11.53 3.51
N LEU A 119 -7.05 11.52 4.24
CA LEU A 119 -5.86 12.32 3.88
C LEU A 119 -5.29 11.90 2.52
N ALA A 120 -5.20 10.60 2.24
CA ALA A 120 -4.73 10.09 0.96
C ALA A 120 -5.67 10.47 -0.18
N TRP A 121 -6.99 10.48 0.03
CA TRP A 121 -7.97 10.91 -0.96
C TRP A 121 -7.83 12.39 -1.29
N VAL A 122 -7.65 13.26 -0.28
CA VAL A 122 -7.38 14.69 -0.50
C VAL A 122 -6.10 14.87 -1.30
N ALA A 123 -5.01 14.18 -0.94
CA ALA A 123 -3.76 14.24 -1.70
C ALA A 123 -3.93 13.75 -3.15
N THR A 124 -4.70 12.68 -3.34
CA THR A 124 -5.04 12.11 -4.66
C THR A 124 -5.81 13.11 -5.52
N MET A 125 -6.81 13.78 -4.94
CA MET A 125 -7.54 14.87 -5.60
C MET A 125 -6.62 16.00 -6.01
N TRP A 126 -5.75 16.44 -5.11
CA TRP A 126 -4.78 17.48 -5.42
C TRP A 126 -3.85 17.08 -6.57
N ILE A 127 -3.26 15.88 -6.54
CA ILE A 127 -2.39 15.37 -7.60
C ILE A 127 -3.12 15.41 -8.96
N SER A 128 -4.33 14.86 -9.03
CA SER A 128 -5.09 14.77 -10.29
C SER A 128 -5.53 16.15 -10.83
N LEU A 129 -6.07 17.02 -9.96
CA LEU A 129 -6.56 18.35 -10.36
C LEU A 129 -5.43 19.30 -10.75
N THR A 130 -4.38 19.38 -9.94
CA THR A 130 -3.26 20.29 -10.22
C THR A 130 -2.51 19.87 -11.49
N THR A 131 -2.33 18.57 -11.74
CA THR A 131 -1.75 18.09 -13.00
C THR A 131 -2.63 18.45 -14.21
N SER A 132 -3.96 18.32 -14.08
CA SER A 132 -4.88 18.67 -15.17
C SER A 132 -4.88 20.17 -15.47
N MET A 133 -4.81 21.02 -14.43
CA MET A 133 -4.74 22.48 -14.58
C MET A 133 -3.44 22.93 -15.24
N LEU A 134 -2.31 22.25 -14.98
CA LEU A 134 -1.04 22.56 -15.63
C LEU A 134 -1.07 22.36 -17.15
N VAL A 135 -1.86 21.41 -17.62
CA VAL A 135 -1.97 21.11 -19.06
C VAL A 135 -2.90 22.10 -19.76
N GLY A 136 -3.93 22.61 -19.07
CA GLY A 136 -4.98 23.44 -19.67
C GLY A 136 -4.96 24.93 -19.31
N SER A 137 -4.08 25.40 -18.42
CA SER A 137 -4.12 26.79 -17.91
C SER A 137 -2.74 27.29 -17.48
N THR A 138 -2.59 28.61 -17.36
CA THR A 138 -1.36 29.23 -16.87
C THR A 138 -1.13 28.86 -15.39
N PRO A 139 -0.04 28.15 -15.04
CA PRO A 139 0.22 27.77 -13.66
C PRO A 139 0.37 28.98 -12.73
N THR A 140 -0.28 28.92 -11.58
CA THR A 140 0.04 29.81 -10.46
C THR A 140 1.20 29.22 -9.64
N ILE A 141 2.06 30.07 -9.08
CA ILE A 141 3.16 29.64 -8.20
C ILE A 141 2.63 28.79 -7.05
N LEU A 142 1.50 29.21 -6.46
CA LEU A 142 0.83 28.47 -5.38
C LEU A 142 0.38 27.08 -5.84
N GLY A 143 -0.16 26.94 -7.05
CA GLY A 143 -0.55 25.65 -7.63
C GLY A 143 0.63 24.71 -7.84
N MET A 144 1.78 25.22 -8.29
CA MET A 144 3.01 24.43 -8.44
C MET A 144 3.55 23.93 -7.10
N VAL A 145 3.53 24.78 -6.06
CA VAL A 145 3.96 24.40 -4.70
C VAL A 145 3.07 23.27 -4.17
N TRP A 146 1.75 23.40 -4.29
CA TRP A 146 0.83 22.36 -3.82
C TRP A 146 0.96 21.05 -4.59
N LEU A 147 1.15 21.11 -5.91
CA LEU A 147 1.47 19.94 -6.71
C LEU A 147 2.72 19.23 -6.16
N GLY A 148 3.81 19.97 -5.94
CA GLY A 148 5.05 19.43 -5.40
C GLY A 148 4.85 18.76 -4.03
N VAL A 149 4.12 19.41 -3.12
CA VAL A 149 3.81 18.87 -1.79
C VAL A 149 3.00 17.57 -1.90
N SER A 150 1.97 17.53 -2.74
CA SER A 150 1.13 16.34 -2.89
C SER A 150 1.87 15.17 -3.55
N TRP A 151 2.73 15.45 -4.53
CA TRP A 151 3.62 14.43 -5.13
C TRP A 151 4.61 13.87 -4.12
N LEU A 152 5.26 14.72 -3.33
CA LEU A 152 6.17 14.28 -2.27
C LEU A 152 5.45 13.45 -1.21
N PHE A 153 4.24 13.86 -0.79
CA PHE A 153 3.41 13.06 0.10
C PHE A 153 3.06 11.70 -0.51
N GLY A 154 2.62 11.68 -1.77
CA GLY A 154 2.32 10.44 -2.49
C GLY A 154 3.53 9.52 -2.54
N ALA A 155 4.69 10.03 -2.95
CA ALA A 155 5.95 9.28 -2.98
C ALA A 155 6.34 8.74 -1.60
N ALA A 156 6.21 9.55 -0.54
CA ALA A 156 6.50 9.13 0.83
C ALA A 156 5.61 7.96 1.28
N VAL A 157 4.31 8.00 0.95
CA VAL A 157 3.38 6.89 1.25
C VAL A 157 3.75 5.64 0.45
N LEU A 158 4.12 5.76 -0.83
CA LEU A 158 4.56 4.63 -1.64
C LEU A 158 5.84 4.00 -1.10
N VAL A 159 6.84 4.81 -0.74
CA VAL A 159 8.08 4.34 -0.11
C VAL A 159 7.76 3.64 1.21
N TRP A 160 6.86 4.19 2.02
CA TRP A 160 6.46 3.56 3.27
C TRP A 160 5.76 2.20 3.06
N ALA A 161 4.86 2.10 2.08
CA ALA A 161 4.21 0.85 1.71
C ALA A 161 5.22 -0.18 1.17
N ALA A 162 6.17 0.26 0.33
CA ALA A 162 7.23 -0.59 -0.21
C ALA A 162 8.16 -1.12 0.90
N LEU A 163 8.60 -0.26 1.82
CA LEU A 163 9.48 -0.65 2.93
C LEU A 163 8.79 -1.64 3.88
N THR A 164 7.53 -1.38 4.25
CA THR A 164 6.77 -2.27 5.13
C THR A 164 6.42 -3.58 4.43
N GLY A 165 6.07 -3.54 3.14
CA GLY A 165 5.90 -4.71 2.29
C GLY A 165 7.17 -5.56 2.19
N PHE A 166 8.32 -4.94 1.93
CA PHE A 166 9.61 -5.60 1.87
C PHE A 166 9.97 -6.26 3.21
N GLN A 167 9.79 -5.56 4.33
CA GLN A 167 9.99 -6.12 5.67
C GLN A 167 9.08 -7.34 5.90
N GLY A 168 7.81 -7.27 5.48
CA GLY A 168 6.87 -8.39 5.53
C GLY A 168 7.32 -9.58 4.67
N ILE A 169 7.72 -9.34 3.44
CA ILE A 169 8.21 -10.37 2.52
C ILE A 169 9.47 -11.03 3.08
N MET A 170 10.42 -10.25 3.60
CA MET A 170 11.63 -10.80 4.20
C MET A 170 11.34 -11.65 5.44
N ALA A 171 10.38 -11.24 6.29
CA ALA A 171 9.92 -12.06 7.40
C ALA A 171 9.27 -13.37 6.91
N ALA A 172 8.47 -13.31 5.85
CA ALA A 172 7.84 -14.49 5.24
C ALA A 172 8.88 -15.43 4.60
N LEU A 173 9.86 -14.90 3.87
CA LEU A 173 10.92 -15.68 3.22
C LEU A 173 11.79 -16.43 4.23
N ARG A 174 12.09 -15.84 5.40
CA ARG A 174 12.84 -16.51 6.48
C ARG A 174 12.04 -17.67 7.08
N ARG A 175 10.72 -17.54 7.12
CA ARG A 175 9.84 -18.54 7.72
C ARG A 175 9.58 -19.68 6.74
N TRP A 176 9.32 -19.37 5.47
CA TRP A 176 8.65 -20.27 4.52
C TRP A 176 9.48 -20.43 3.24
N PRO A 177 10.12 -21.60 3.02
CA PRO A 177 10.92 -21.85 1.81
C PRO A 177 10.10 -21.66 0.51
N GLY A 178 8.82 -22.01 0.54
CA GLY A 178 7.90 -21.89 -0.60
C GLY A 178 7.57 -20.45 -1.04
N VAL A 179 7.90 -19.44 -0.23
CA VAL A 179 7.66 -18.04 -0.62
C VAL A 179 8.59 -17.61 -1.75
N ARG A 180 9.78 -18.22 -1.86
CA ARG A 180 10.70 -18.00 -3.00
C ARG A 180 10.06 -18.42 -4.32
N PHE A 181 9.39 -19.58 -4.32
CA PHE A 181 8.65 -20.06 -5.47
C PHE A 181 7.51 -19.11 -5.83
N SER A 182 6.72 -18.65 -4.85
CA SER A 182 5.65 -17.69 -5.13
C SER A 182 6.15 -16.35 -5.66
N ALA A 183 7.29 -15.86 -5.15
CA ALA A 183 7.90 -14.64 -5.64
C ALA A 183 8.37 -14.81 -7.10
N ALA A 184 9.05 -15.91 -7.42
CA ALA A 184 9.48 -16.21 -8.78
C ALA A 184 8.31 -16.30 -9.77
N VAL A 185 7.24 -17.03 -9.41
CA VAL A 185 6.03 -17.13 -10.24
C VAL A 185 5.38 -15.76 -10.44
N THR A 186 5.33 -14.93 -9.39
CA THR A 186 4.78 -13.58 -9.46
C THR A 186 5.62 -12.69 -10.38
N SER A 187 6.95 -12.75 -10.30
CA SER A 187 7.86 -12.00 -11.18
C SER A 187 7.74 -12.42 -12.64
N ILE A 188 7.58 -13.72 -12.91
CA ILE A 188 7.33 -14.24 -14.27
C ILE A 188 5.98 -13.73 -14.78
N ALA A 189 4.92 -13.82 -13.97
CA ALA A 189 3.60 -13.31 -14.34
C ALA A 189 3.64 -11.80 -14.61
N PHE A 190 4.38 -11.02 -13.81
CA PHE A 190 4.59 -9.61 -14.06
C PHE A 190 5.26 -9.37 -15.42
N ALA A 191 6.37 -10.06 -15.71
CA ALA A 191 7.07 -9.91 -16.97
C ALA A 191 6.17 -10.25 -18.17
N VAL A 192 5.42 -11.35 -18.09
CA VAL A 192 4.46 -11.77 -19.13
C VAL A 192 3.35 -10.73 -19.31
N LEU A 193 2.70 -10.30 -18.22
CA LEU A 193 1.64 -9.30 -18.27
C LEU A 193 2.15 -7.96 -18.80
N LEU A 194 3.36 -7.55 -18.41
CA LEU A 194 3.98 -6.33 -18.89
C LEU A 194 4.22 -6.41 -20.41
N THR A 195 4.80 -7.50 -20.90
CA THR A 195 5.00 -7.70 -22.34
C THR A 195 3.67 -7.70 -23.10
N LEU A 196 2.65 -8.39 -22.57
CA LEU A 196 1.32 -8.43 -23.18
C LEU A 196 0.65 -7.05 -23.21
N PHE A 197 0.69 -6.29 -22.11
CA PHE A 197 0.06 -4.97 -22.03
C PHE A 197 0.82 -3.91 -22.81
N LEU A 198 2.14 -4.04 -22.99
CA LEU A 198 2.89 -3.15 -23.88
C LEU A 198 2.64 -3.47 -25.36
N ALA A 199 2.47 -4.74 -25.71
CA ALA A 199 2.15 -5.16 -27.08
C ALA A 199 0.69 -4.84 -27.46
N ASN A 200 -0.23 -5.06 -26.52
CA ASN A 200 -1.67 -4.83 -26.68
C ASN A 200 -2.20 -4.10 -25.44
N PRO A 201 -2.19 -2.75 -25.45
CA PRO A 201 -2.64 -1.94 -24.33
C PRO A 201 -4.07 -2.33 -23.94
N PRO A 202 -4.31 -2.73 -22.67
CA PRO A 202 -5.65 -3.10 -22.24
C PRO A 202 -6.57 -1.87 -22.34
N GLU A 203 -7.79 -2.09 -22.80
CA GLU A 203 -8.85 -1.09 -22.73
C GLU A 203 -9.55 -1.25 -21.38
N ILE A 204 -9.65 -0.16 -20.63
CA ILE A 204 -10.45 -0.16 -19.40
C ILE A 204 -11.91 -0.28 -19.84
N TRP A 205 -12.54 -1.40 -19.52
CA TRP A 205 -13.94 -1.63 -19.85
C TRP A 205 -14.78 -0.46 -19.33
N PHE A 206 -15.74 0.00 -20.12
CA PHE A 206 -16.65 1.13 -19.85
C PHE A 206 -16.10 2.55 -20.07
N THR A 207 -14.82 2.75 -20.43
CA THR A 207 -14.29 4.10 -20.67
C THR A 207 -13.69 4.33 -22.06
N GLU A 208 -13.66 3.30 -22.93
CA GLU A 208 -12.97 3.30 -24.24
C GLU A 208 -11.51 3.78 -24.19
N LEU A 209 -10.96 3.95 -22.98
CA LEU A 209 -9.66 4.54 -22.74
C LEU A 209 -8.62 3.45 -22.89
N ARG A 210 -7.85 3.56 -23.97
CA ARG A 210 -6.63 2.79 -24.15
C ARG A 210 -5.61 3.25 -23.13
N VAL A 211 -5.12 2.30 -22.36
CA VAL A 211 -4.15 2.59 -21.32
C VAL A 211 -2.82 2.98 -21.99
N THR A 212 -2.19 4.05 -21.51
CA THR A 212 -0.86 4.46 -21.99
C THR A 212 0.19 3.42 -21.60
N SER A 213 1.38 3.44 -22.23
CA SER A 213 2.47 2.52 -21.85
C SER A 213 2.83 2.58 -20.36
N VAL A 214 2.72 3.77 -19.76
CA VAL A 214 2.93 3.97 -18.31
C VAL A 214 1.81 3.30 -17.51
N GLY A 215 0.55 3.52 -17.89
CA GLY A 215 -0.58 2.85 -17.26
C GLY A 215 -0.53 1.32 -17.43
N ALA A 216 -0.01 0.82 -18.55
CA ALA A 216 0.17 -0.60 -18.81
C ALA A 216 1.18 -1.22 -17.83
N VAL A 217 2.28 -0.51 -17.52
CA VAL A 217 3.23 -0.93 -16.49
C VAL A 217 2.57 -1.01 -15.12
N PHE A 218 1.81 0.02 -14.75
CA PHE A 218 1.08 0.05 -13.46
C PHE A 218 0.02 -1.05 -13.38
N LEU A 219 -0.72 -1.31 -14.46
CA LEU A 219 -1.70 -2.39 -14.51
C LEU A 219 -1.05 -3.77 -14.47
N ALA A 220 0.06 -3.99 -15.17
CA ALA A 220 0.79 -5.26 -15.11
C ALA A 220 1.34 -5.51 -13.70
N PHE A 221 1.92 -4.48 -13.07
CA PHE A 221 2.41 -4.53 -11.70
C PHE A 221 1.25 -4.78 -10.72
N GLY A 222 0.12 -4.10 -10.93
CA GLY A 222 -1.13 -4.33 -10.21
C GLY A 222 -1.63 -5.78 -10.35
N ALA A 223 -1.87 -6.26 -11.55
CA ALA A 223 -2.38 -7.60 -11.78
C ALA A 223 -1.44 -8.68 -11.19
N SER A 224 -0.12 -8.55 -11.35
CA SER A 224 0.84 -9.51 -10.80
C SER A 224 0.90 -9.51 -9.27
N VAL A 225 1.08 -8.35 -8.64
CA VAL A 225 1.21 -8.26 -7.18
C VAL A 225 -0.11 -8.59 -6.49
N TRP A 226 -1.24 -8.16 -7.05
CA TRP A 226 -2.53 -8.23 -6.39
C TRP A 226 -3.29 -9.53 -6.67
N ILE A 227 -3.08 -10.15 -7.83
CA ILE A 227 -3.78 -11.39 -8.21
C ILE A 227 -2.82 -12.56 -8.08
N THR A 228 -1.68 -12.52 -8.76
CA THR A 228 -0.79 -13.69 -8.85
C THR A 228 -0.21 -14.06 -7.49
N MET A 229 0.35 -13.11 -6.74
CA MET A 229 1.01 -13.43 -5.47
C MET A 229 0.05 -14.05 -4.43
N PRO A 230 -1.13 -13.48 -4.14
CA PRO A 230 -2.12 -14.10 -3.25
C PRO A 230 -2.55 -15.50 -3.70
N VAL A 231 -2.88 -15.65 -4.99
CA VAL A 231 -3.36 -16.91 -5.55
C VAL A 231 -2.30 -17.99 -5.40
N VAL A 232 -1.04 -17.70 -5.75
CA VAL A 232 0.05 -18.66 -5.65
C VAL A 232 0.31 -19.05 -4.19
N ILE A 233 0.27 -18.10 -3.24
CA ILE A 233 0.45 -18.43 -1.82
C ILE A 233 -0.69 -19.32 -1.31
N VAL A 234 -1.93 -19.04 -1.69
CA VAL A 234 -3.10 -19.85 -1.29
C VAL A 234 -3.02 -21.25 -1.88
N LEU A 235 -2.75 -21.37 -3.19
CA LEU A 235 -2.61 -22.65 -3.87
C LEU A 235 -1.47 -23.49 -3.28
N TYR A 236 -0.33 -22.87 -3.01
CA TYR A 236 0.80 -23.54 -2.37
C TYR A 236 0.43 -24.09 -0.97
N ARG A 237 -0.27 -23.30 -0.15
CA ARG A 237 -0.76 -23.75 1.16
C ARG A 237 -1.75 -24.90 1.04
N LEU A 238 -2.65 -24.87 0.07
CA LEU A 238 -3.62 -25.94 -0.18
C LEU A 238 -2.89 -27.22 -0.60
N ALA A 239 -1.94 -27.13 -1.53
CA ALA A 239 -1.12 -28.27 -1.95
C ALA A 239 -0.39 -28.91 -0.77
N GLN A 240 0.25 -28.11 0.09
CA GLN A 240 0.93 -28.63 1.27
C GLN A 240 -0.01 -29.36 2.24
N ARG A 241 -1.23 -28.83 2.46
CA ARG A 241 -2.22 -29.48 3.32
C ARG A 241 -2.70 -30.82 2.76
N LEU A 242 -2.87 -30.91 1.44
CA LEU A 242 -3.30 -32.14 0.78
C LEU A 242 -2.22 -33.22 0.86
N VAL A 243 -0.94 -32.85 0.67
CA VAL A 243 0.19 -33.77 0.83
C VAL A 243 0.29 -34.27 2.27
N ALA A 244 0.19 -33.37 3.26
CA ALA A 244 0.24 -33.75 4.67
C ALA A 244 -0.89 -34.71 5.07
N ARG A 245 -2.12 -34.51 4.56
CA ARG A 245 -3.26 -35.41 4.80
C ARG A 245 -3.12 -36.79 4.15
N ARG A 246 -2.35 -36.91 3.06
CA ARG A 246 -2.09 -38.20 2.42
C ARG A 246 -0.98 -38.99 3.11
N ALA A 247 -0.16 -38.31 3.91
CA ALA A 247 0.94 -38.92 4.65
C ALA A 247 0.54 -39.36 6.08
N SER A 248 -0.64 -38.97 6.55
CA SER A 248 -1.26 -39.37 7.84
C SER A 248 -2.28 -40.48 7.63
#